data_AF-A0A7C3DNC4-F1
#
_entry.id   AF-A0A7C3DNC4-F1
#
_cell.length_a   1.000
_cell.length_b   1.000
_cell.length_c   1.000
_cell.angle_alpha   90.00
_cell.angle_beta   90.00
_cell.angle_gamma   90.00
#
_symmetry.space_group_name_H-M   'P 1'
#
loop_
_entity.id
_entity.type
_entity.pdbx_description
1 polymer ?
#
loop_
_entity_poly.entity_id
_entity_poly.type
_entity_poly.pdbx_seq_one_letter_code
_entity_poly.pdbx_strand_id
1 'polypeptide(L)' 'AVGLKLSGAQIDSIRQRVEKRMAELEKVIASSRKQLGSESFVAKAPAHVVDGIREKLAAYEKELAEQQAVLAELGA' A
#
# COMPACT_ATOMS: atom_id res chain seq x y z
N ALA A 1 12.82 4.65 -24.06
CA ALA A 1 11.52 5.36 -24.00
C ALA A 1 10.42 4.36 -24.32
N VAL A 2 9.77 3.79 -23.30
CA VAL A 2 8.61 2.92 -23.51
C VAL A 2 7.42 3.83 -23.77
N GLY A 3 7.20 4.12 -25.05
CA GLY A 3 6.00 4.80 -25.51
C GLY A 3 4.83 3.83 -25.49
N LEU A 4 4.14 3.72 -24.36
CA LEU A 4 2.73 3.34 -24.42
C LEU A 4 1.92 4.62 -24.48
N LYS A 5 1.45 4.97 -25.68
CA LYS A 5 0.31 5.89 -25.84
C LYS A 5 -0.92 5.17 -25.28
N LEU A 6 -1.07 5.17 -23.96
CA LEU A 6 -2.32 4.80 -23.31
C LEU A 6 -3.36 5.83 -23.73
N SER A 7 -4.49 5.38 -24.29
CA SER A 7 -5.64 6.25 -24.51
C SER A 7 -6.18 6.79 -23.18
N GLY A 8 -6.84 7.96 -23.20
CA GLY A 8 -7.42 8.54 -21.98
C GLY A 8 -8.29 7.55 -21.19
N ALA A 9 -9.11 6.75 -21.88
CA ALA A 9 -9.91 5.70 -21.24
C ALA A 9 -9.08 4.59 -20.58
N GLN A 10 -7.91 4.25 -21.12
CA GLN A 10 -6.99 3.29 -20.49
C GLN A 10 -6.32 3.90 -19.26
N ILE A 11 -5.91 5.16 -19.33
CA ILE A 11 -5.34 5.89 -18.19
C ILE A 11 -6.36 5.95 -17.05
N ASP A 12 -7.61 6.29 -17.35
CA ASP A 12 -8.69 6.34 -16.34
C ASP A 12 -8.94 4.96 -15.71
N SER A 13 -8.95 3.89 -16.52
CA SER A 13 -9.12 2.53 -16.01
C SER A 13 -7.95 2.08 -15.12
N ILE A 14 -6.71 2.42 -15.49
CA ILE A 14 -5.53 2.14 -14.68
C ILE A 14 -5.59 2.96 -13.39
N ARG A 15 -5.94 4.25 -13.47
CA ARG A 15 -6.11 5.13 -12.30
C ARG A 15 -7.07 4.52 -11.29
N GLN A 16 -8.27 4.11 -11.72
CA GLN A 16 -9.26 3.48 -10.85
C GLN A 16 -8.76 2.18 -10.21
N ARG A 17 -8.01 1.37 -10.95
CA ARG A 17 -7.42 0.12 -10.41
C ARG A 17 -6.35 0.42 -9.36
N VAL A 18 -5.48 1.39 -9.65
CA VAL A 18 -4.42 1.83 -8.73
C VAL A 18 -5.03 2.44 -7.46
N GLU A 19 -6.03 3.32 -7.59
CA GLU A 19 -6.76 3.89 -6.46
C GLU A 19 -7.42 2.81 -5.59
N LYS A 20 -8.07 1.82 -6.21
CA LYS A 20 -8.66 0.70 -5.47
C LYS A 20 -7.59 -0.11 -4.73
N ARG A 21 -6.45 -0.39 -5.38
CA ARG A 21 -5.33 -1.11 -4.77
C ARG A 21 -4.74 -0.32 -3.61
N MET A 22 -4.56 0.98 -3.77
CA MET A 22 -4.11 1.89 -2.71
C MET A 22 -5.06 1.85 -1.51
N ALA A 23 -6.37 1.95 -1.74
CA ALA A 23 -7.37 1.89 -0.66
C ALA A 23 -7.35 0.55 0.10
N GLU A 24 -7.08 -0.57 -0.59
CA GLU A 24 -6.88 -1.87 0.05
C GLU A 24 -5.58 -1.89 0.89
N LEU A 25 -4.46 -1.39 0.34
CA LEU A 25 -3.19 -1.28 1.06
C LEU A 25 -3.30 -0.40 2.29
N GLU A 26 -3.94 0.77 2.19
CA GLU A 26 -4.17 1.69 3.31
C GLU A 26 -4.93 1.02 4.45
N LYS A 27 -5.98 0.23 4.13
CA LYS A 27 -6.72 -0.52 5.14
C LYS A 27 -5.85 -1.54 5.86
N VAL A 28 -5.01 -2.27 5.11
CA VAL A 28 -4.10 -3.25 5.70
C VAL A 28 -3.05 -2.57 6.57
N ILE A 29 -2.43 -1.49 6.09
CA ILE A 29 -1.45 -0.69 6.84
C ILE A 29 -2.08 -0.14 8.12
N ALA A 30 -3.27 0.44 8.04
CA ALA A 30 -3.98 0.97 9.21
C ALA A 30 -4.27 -0.13 10.25
N SER A 31 -4.69 -1.32 9.79
CA SER A 31 -4.90 -2.47 10.66
C SER A 31 -3.61 -2.94 11.33
N SER A 32 -2.53 -3.09 10.56
CA SER A 32 -1.21 -3.47 11.09
C SER A 32 -0.66 -2.43 12.07
N ARG A 33 -0.78 -1.13 11.77
CA ARG A 33 -0.41 -0.04 12.70
C ARG A 33 -1.22 -0.12 13.99
N LYS A 34 -2.53 -0.38 13.90
CA LYS A 34 -3.40 -0.53 15.08
C LYS A 34 -3.00 -1.74 15.93
N GLN A 35 -2.64 -2.86 15.31
CA GLN A 35 -2.14 -4.04 16.03
C GLN A 35 -0.80 -3.75 16.73
N LEU A 36 0.14 -3.11 16.03
CA LEU A 36 1.46 -2.75 16.60
C LEU A 36 1.38 -1.63 17.65
N GLY A 37 0.40 -0.74 17.55
CA GLY A 37 0.15 0.29 18.57
C GLY A 37 -0.63 -0.23 19.79
N SER A 38 -1.19 -1.43 19.71
CA SER A 38 -1.85 -2.05 20.86
C SER A 38 -0.80 -2.71 21.76
N GLU A 39 -0.46 -2.04 22.86
CA GLU A 39 0.48 -2.58 23.85
C GLU A 39 0.06 -3.95 24.39
N SER A 40 -1.26 -4.20 24.53
CA SER A 40 -1.78 -5.51 24.91
C SER A 40 -1.46 -6.61 23.89
N PHE A 41 -1.43 -6.27 22.61
CA PHE A 41 -1.07 -7.20 21.54
C PHE A 41 0.44 -7.39 21.50
N VAL A 42 1.23 -6.32 21.51
CA VAL A 42 2.71 -6.40 21.48
C VAL A 42 3.27 -7.10 22.72
N ALA A 43 2.69 -6.89 23.89
CA ALA A 43 3.14 -7.52 25.13
C ALA A 43 2.80 -9.02 25.22
N LYS A 44 1.75 -9.47 24.52
CA LYS A 44 1.29 -10.88 24.53
C LYS A 44 1.71 -11.66 23.29
N ALA A 45 1.96 -10.98 22.17
CA ALA A 45 2.36 -11.60 20.93
C ALA A 45 3.85 -11.97 20.97
N PRO A 46 4.23 -13.11 20.38
CA PRO A 46 5.64 -13.46 20.21
C PRO A 46 6.39 -12.42 19.37
N ALA A 47 7.67 -12.18 19.67
CA ALA A 47 8.50 -11.22 18.95
C ALA A 47 8.48 -11.43 17.42
N HIS A 48 8.59 -12.68 16.96
CA HIS A 48 8.54 -13.02 15.53
C HIS A 48 7.22 -12.61 14.84
N VAL A 49 6.11 -12.57 15.57
CA VAL A 49 4.81 -12.12 15.03
C VAL A 49 4.81 -10.60 14.89
N VAL A 50 5.27 -9.90 15.92
CA VAL A 50 5.37 -8.42 15.93
C VAL A 50 6.32 -7.95 14.83
N ASP A 51 7.48 -8.61 14.69
CA ASP A 51 8.47 -8.30 13.67
C ASP A 51 7.94 -8.63 12.27
N GLY A 52 7.26 -9.76 12.09
CA GLY A 52 6.62 -10.09 10.82
C GLY A 52 5.52 -9.09 10.41
N ILE A 53 4.77 -8.54 11.36
CA ILE A 53 3.78 -7.47 11.09
C ILE A 53 4.50 -6.16 10.73
N ARG A 54 5.59 -5.81 11.41
CA ARG A 54 6.41 -4.63 11.08
C ARG A 54 7.02 -4.71 9.70
N GLU A 55 7.56 -5.87 9.34
CA GLU A 55 8.16 -6.12 8.03
C GLU A 55 7.10 -6.02 6.92
N LYS A 56 5.95 -6.68 7.11
CA LYS A 56 4.81 -6.57 6.18
C LYS A 56 4.31 -5.13 6.06
N LEU A 57 4.22 -4.40 7.17
CA LEU A 57 3.81 -3.00 7.17
C LEU A 57 4.78 -2.15 6.35
N ALA A 58 6.09 -2.31 6.53
CA ALA A 58 7.08 -1.61 5.72
C ALA A 58 6.97 -1.96 4.23
N ALA A 59 6.71 -3.23 3.90
CA ALA A 59 6.49 -3.66 2.53
C ALA A 59 5.23 -3.03 1.92
N TYR A 60 4.11 -3.00 2.65
CA TYR A 60 2.87 -2.37 2.18
C TYR A 60 2.99 -0.86 2.05
N GLU A 61 3.69 -0.19 2.97
CA GLU A 61 3.94 1.25 2.88
C GLU A 61 4.79 1.59 1.65
N LYS A 62 5.80 0.76 1.34
CA LYS A 62 6.59 0.89 0.12
C LYS A 62 5.73 0.67 -1.13
N GLU A 63 4.93 -0.40 -1.17
CA GLU A 63 4.04 -0.68 -2.29
C GLU A 63 3.06 0.48 -2.51
N LEU A 64 2.50 1.05 -1.44
CA LEU A 64 1.61 2.20 -1.51
C LEU A 64 2.31 3.44 -2.09
N ALA A 65 3.54 3.73 -1.67
CA ALA A 65 4.31 4.84 -2.21
C ALA A 65 4.61 4.65 -3.71
N GLU A 66 4.92 3.43 -4.14
CA GLU A 66 5.11 3.08 -5.56
C GLU A 66 3.81 3.28 -6.36
N GLN A 67 2.67 2.83 -5.83
CA GLN A 67 1.36 3.05 -6.47
C GLN A 67 1.01 4.55 -6.57
N GLN A 68 1.32 5.34 -5.54
CA GLN A 68 1.13 6.79 -5.56
C GLN A 68 2.00 7.47 -6.62
N ALA A 69 3.24 7.04 -6.79
CA ALA A 69 4.13 7.55 -7.83
C ALA A 69 3.59 7.24 -9.23
N VAL A 70 3.16 5.99 -9.46
CA VAL A 70 2.51 5.57 -10.72
C VAL A 70 1.24 6.39 -10.98
N LEU A 71 0.41 6.62 -9.96
CA LEU A 71 -0.80 7.42 -10.09
C LEU A 71 -0.48 8.88 -10.48
N ALA A 72 0.56 9.46 -9.88
CA ALA A 72 1.02 10.81 -10.20
C ALA A 72 1.55 10.90 -11.64
N GLU A 73 2.32 9.91 -12.10
CA GLU A 73 2.80 9.83 -13.48
C GLU A 73 1.66 9.67 -14.50
N LEU A 74 0.55 9.03 -14.12
CA LEU A 74 -0.65 8.87 -14.97
C LEU A 74 -1.60 10.09 -14.92
N GLY A 75 -1.41 11.00 -13.96
CA GLY A 75 -2.19 12.22 -13.80
C GLY A 75 -1.52 13.47 -14.38
N ALA A 76 -0.21 13.41 -14.62
CA ALA A 76 0.59 14.45 -15.28
C ALA A 76 0.50 14.36 -16.82
#